data_AF-A0A840IJP9-F1
#
_entry.id   AF-A0A840IJP9-F1
#
_cell.length_a   1.000
_cell.length_b   1.000
_cell.length_c   1.000
_cell.angle_alpha   90.00
_cell.angle_beta   90.00
_cell.angle_gamma   90.00
#
_symmetry.space_group_name_H-M   'P 1'
#
loop_
_entity.id
_entity.type
_entity.pdbx_description
1 polymer ?
#
loop_
_entity_poly.entity_id
_entity_poly.type
_entity_poly.pdbx_seq_one_letter_code
_entity_poly.pdbx_strand_id
1 'polypeptide(L)' 'MGLEEQTIEGLGETCEVCGARLTERELKTALESGGPMLCTIHAAEVVELSEEDAPAGGGAAGE' A
#
# COMPACT_ATOMS: atom_id res chain seq x y z
N MET A 1 -13.48 10.02 -28.40
CA MET A 1 -12.55 9.15 -27.66
C MET A 1 -13.28 8.71 -26.42
N GLY A 2 -13.66 7.43 -26.35
CA GLY A 2 -14.49 6.87 -25.29
C GLY A 2 -13.67 6.66 -24.03
N LEU A 3 -14.05 7.33 -22.96
CA LEU A 3 -13.51 7.11 -21.64
C LEU A 3 -14.35 5.97 -21.06
N GLU A 4 -13.89 4.74 -21.24
CA GLU A 4 -14.52 3.59 -20.59
C GLU A 4 -14.37 3.78 -19.07
N GLU A 5 -15.50 3.94 -18.39
CA GLU A 5 -15.63 3.96 -16.95
C GLU A 5 -15.23 2.58 -16.41
N GLN A 6 -13.93 2.40 -16.15
CA GLN A 6 -13.44 1.24 -15.45
C GLN A 6 -13.97 1.32 -14.02
N THR A 7 -15.14 0.73 -13.77
CA THR A 7 -15.62 0.46 -12.41
C THR A 7 -14.53 -0.35 -11.71
N ILE A 8 -13.90 0.25 -10.71
CA ILE A 8 -12.97 -0.45 -9.82
C ILE A 8 -13.84 -1.28 -8.86
N GLU A 9 -14.38 -2.38 -9.37
CA GLU A 9 -15.12 -3.40 -8.63
C GLU A 9 -14.14 -4.11 -7.69
N GLY A 10 -14.05 -3.68 -6.43
CA GLY A 10 -13.42 -4.47 -5.37
C GLY A 10 -12.50 -3.77 -4.38
N LEU A 11 -12.80 -2.55 -3.92
CA LEU A 11 -12.07 -1.93 -2.79
C LEU A 11 -12.55 -2.41 -1.40
N GLY A 12 -12.93 -3.68 -1.26
CA GLY A 12 -13.65 -4.13 -0.05
C GLY A 12 -12.93 -5.15 0.83
N GLU A 13 -12.28 -6.14 0.24
CA GLU A 13 -11.90 -7.37 0.96
C GLU A 13 -10.92 -8.26 0.18
N THR A 14 -10.34 -7.75 -0.90
CA THR A 14 -9.44 -8.52 -1.78
C THR A 14 -8.06 -7.91 -1.78
N CYS A 15 -7.04 -8.77 -1.88
CA CYS A 15 -5.67 -8.34 -2.02
C CYS A 15 -5.49 -7.54 -3.32
N GLU A 16 -4.95 -6.33 -3.24
CA GLU A 16 -4.72 -5.47 -4.41
C GLU A 16 -3.67 -6.03 -5.40
N VAL A 17 -2.82 -6.97 -4.95
CA VAL A 17 -1.76 -7.57 -5.77
C VAL A 17 -2.23 -8.85 -6.47
N CYS A 18 -2.84 -9.78 -5.74
CA CYS A 18 -3.20 -11.10 -6.27
C CYS A 18 -4.71 -11.36 -6.39
N GLY A 19 -5.56 -10.42 -5.95
CA GLY A 19 -7.01 -10.55 -6.00
C GLY A 19 -7.60 -11.59 -5.05
N ALA A 20 -6.79 -12.24 -4.20
CA ALA A 20 -7.27 -13.21 -3.23
C ALA A 20 -8.18 -12.53 -2.19
N ARG A 21 -9.27 -13.20 -1.79
CA ARG A 21 -10.09 -12.73 -0.66
C ARG A 21 -9.27 -12.77 0.62
N LEU A 22 -9.23 -11.62 1.29
CA LEU A 22 -8.56 -11.45 2.56
C LEU A 22 -9.38 -12.10 3.67
N THR A 23 -8.68 -12.70 4.60
CA THR A 23 -9.25 -13.18 5.85
C THR A 23 -9.56 -12.00 6.77
N GLU A 24 -10.41 -12.22 7.77
CA GLU A 24 -10.73 -11.21 8.80
C GLU A 24 -9.46 -10.66 9.49
N ARG A 25 -8.43 -11.51 9.65
CA ARG A 25 -7.15 -11.10 10.24
C ARG A 25 -6.40 -10.12 9.33
N GLU A 26 -6.34 -10.41 8.03
CA GLU A 26 -5.64 -9.58 7.05
C GLU A 26 -6.34 -8.23 6.85
N LEU A 27 -7.67 -8.25 6.77
CA LEU A 27 -8.48 -7.02 6.78
C LEU A 27 -8.20 -6.16 8.00
N LYS A 28 -8.22 -6.77 9.20
CA LYS A 28 -7.96 -6.05 10.44
C LYS A 28 -6.56 -5.43 10.44
N THR A 29 -5.55 -6.17 10.00
CA THR A 29 -4.17 -5.67 9.89
C THR A 29 -4.07 -4.49 8.92
N ALA A 30 -4.63 -4.60 7.71
CA ALA A 30 -4.61 -3.51 6.75
C ALA A 30 -5.31 -2.24 7.28
N LEU A 31 -6.46 -2.40 7.94
CA LEU A 31 -7.20 -1.31 8.57
C LEU A 31 -6.46 -0.68 9.76
N GLU A 32 -5.80 -1.48 10.59
CA GLU A 32 -5.02 -1.00 11.75
C GLU A 32 -3.74 -0.27 11.33
N SER A 33 -3.06 -0.77 10.29
CA SER A 33 -1.90 -0.11 9.69
C SER A 33 -2.29 1.14 8.87
N GLY A 34 -3.56 1.28 8.49
CA GLY A 34 -4.00 2.33 7.56
C GLY A 34 -3.38 2.19 6.16
N GLY A 35 -2.94 0.98 5.82
CA GLY A 35 -2.19 0.65 4.62
C GLY A 35 -3.05 -0.01 3.53
N PRO A 36 -2.43 -0.45 2.42
CA PRO A 36 -3.13 -1.13 1.33
C PRO A 36 -3.74 -2.47 1.78
N MET A 37 -4.80 -2.90 1.10
CA MET A 37 -5.49 -4.15 1.38
C MET A 37 -4.66 -5.31 0.81
N LEU A 38 -3.72 -5.83 1.61
CA LEU A 38 -2.80 -6.89 1.20
C LEU A 38 -2.98 -8.17 2.03
N CYS A 39 -2.83 -9.32 1.37
CA CYS A 39 -2.76 -10.59 2.09
C CYS A 39 -1.44 -10.70 2.85
N THR A 40 -1.37 -11.58 3.84
CA THR A 40 -0.21 -11.74 4.74
C THR A 40 1.10 -11.90 3.97
N ILE A 41 1.07 -12.55 2.80
CA ILE A 41 2.25 -12.78 1.96
C ILE A 41 2.76 -11.45 1.39
N HIS A 42 1.90 -10.66 0.76
CA HIS A 42 2.29 -9.39 0.15
C HIS A 42 2.44 -8.27 1.18
N ALA A 43 1.70 -8.33 2.30
CA ALA A 43 1.87 -7.42 3.42
C ALA A 43 3.26 -7.54 4.05
N ALA A 44 3.84 -8.75 4.09
CA ALA A 44 5.20 -8.97 4.59
C ALA A 44 6.30 -8.33 3.71
N GLU A 45 5.98 -7.97 2.46
CA GLU A 45 6.92 -7.31 1.53
C GLU A 45 6.82 -5.77 1.60
N VAL A 46 5.86 -5.23 2.34
CA VAL A 46 5.75 -3.78 2.56
C VAL A 46 6.77 -3.36 3.60
N VAL A 47 7.78 -2.62 3.14
CA VAL A 47 8.74 -1.94 4.02
C VAL A 47 8.12 -0.60 4.41
N GLU A 48 7.67 -0.47 5.66
CA GLU A 48 7.19 0.79 6.19
C GLU A 48 8.37 1.77 6.30
N LEU A 49 8.46 2.69 5.34
CA LEU A 49 9.38 3.83 5.43
C LEU A 49 8.90 4.73 6.56
N SER A 50 9.42 4.51 7.76
CA SER A 50 9.27 5.47 8.85
C SER A 50 9.89 6.79 8.41
N GLU A 51 9.21 7.91 8.68
CA GLU A 51 9.64 9.28 8.34
C GLU A 51 10.99 9.69 8.96
N GLU A 52 11.62 8.79 9.72
CA GLU A 52 12.94 8.93 10.34
C GLU A 52 14.10 8.38 9.48
N ASP A 53 13.83 7.86 8.27
CA ASP A 53 14.83 7.52 7.25
C ASP A 53 14.92 8.64 6.17
N ALA A 54 15.10 9.88 6.61
CA ALA A 54 15.59 10.93 5.73
C ALA A 54 17.10 10.71 5.56
N PRO A 55 17.65 10.49 4.35
CA PRO A 55 19.09 10.47 4.18
C PRO A 55 19.63 11.85 4.55
N ALA A 56 20.29 11.93 5.71
CA ALA A 56 21.09 13.06 6.10
C ALA A 56 22.34 13.13 5.18
N GLY A 57 22.18 13.76 4.03
CA GLY A 57 23.25 14.23 3.15
C GLY A 57 22.67 15.32 2.26
N GLY A 58 22.97 16.62 2.43
CA GLY A 58 24.31 17.23 2.53
C GLY A 58 24.83 17.45 1.10
N GLY A 59 25.04 18.66 0.58
CA GLY A 59 25.01 19.98 1.19
C GLY A 59 25.11 21.12 0.15
N ALA A 60 25.46 22.29 0.66
CA ALA A 60 25.52 23.60 0.01
C ALA A 60 26.53 23.75 -1.13
N ALA A 61 26.17 24.59 -2.13
CA ALA A 61 26.98 25.60 -2.82
C ALA A 61 26.00 26.43 -3.69
N GLY A 62 25.80 27.75 -3.47
CA GLY A 62 26.56 28.85 -4.11
C GLY A 62 26.25 28.90 -5.62
N GLU A 63 25.75 29.94 -6.27
CA GLU A 63 25.65 31.39 -6.05
C GLU A 63 24.41 31.93 -6.81
#